data_AF-A0A7R9AG44-F1
#
_entry.id   AF-A0A7R9AG44-F1
#
_cell.length_a   1.000
_cell.length_b   1.000
_cell.length_c   1.000
_cell.angle_alpha   90.00
_cell.angle_beta   90.00
_cell.angle_gamma   90.00
#
_symmetry.space_group_name_H-M   'P 1'
#
loop_
_entity.id
_entity.type
_entity.pdbx_description
1 polymer ?
#
loop_
_entity_poly.entity_id
_entity_poly.type
_entity_poly.pdbx_seq_one_letter_code
_entity_poly.pdbx_strand_id
1 'polypeptide(L)'
;NEPVNYMIDTQKENIMDIGINKKDRQLVAEGLSHLLADSYTLYLKTHYFHWNVTGPMFNTLHLMFEAQYNELALAVDLIAERIRALDFYAPGTYSDFAKLTSIKESESVPKANDMIAELVAGHEAVCRTARKVFPTVEKAADEATADFLTQRLQLHEKTAWMLRSSGPAGYSAAVYAARANLNPVLITGIAQGGQLMTTTEVDNWPADANGVQGPELMARFQKHAERFNTEMIFDHIHTSHLKEKPIRLVGDSGEYTCDALIIATGASAKYLGLPSEEKFNGKGVSACATCDGFFYRNQEVAVIGGGNTAVEEALYLANIASKVTLVHRRDKFKAEAILIFAGQLDMEGGYIITQMGRAGNATATSVPGVFAAGDVQDHIYRQAITSAGTGCMAALDAERYLDK
;
A
#
# COMPACT_ATOMS: atom_id res chain seq x y z
N ASN A 1 -1.01 84.07 8.71
CA ASN A 1 0.29 83.38 8.57
C ASN A 1 0.42 82.34 9.66
N GLU A 2 0.04 81.11 9.34
CA GLU A 2 0.74 79.88 9.69
C GLU A 2 -0.02 78.73 9.02
N PRO A 3 0.60 77.95 8.11
CA PRO A 3 -0.04 76.77 7.55
C PRO A 3 0.15 75.60 8.53
N VAL A 4 -0.96 74.96 8.90
CA VAL A 4 -0.95 73.69 9.63
C VAL A 4 -0.32 72.64 8.72
N ASN A 5 0.89 72.24 9.07
CA ASN A 5 1.65 71.20 8.40
C ASN A 5 1.00 69.85 8.76
N TYR A 6 0.09 69.35 7.92
CA TYR A 6 -0.31 67.95 7.97
C TYR A 6 0.91 67.14 7.53
N MET A 7 1.70 66.70 8.51
CA MET A 7 2.64 65.61 8.28
C MET A 7 1.83 64.42 7.77
N ILE A 8 2.03 64.12 6.49
CA ILE A 8 1.67 62.83 5.92
C ILE A 8 2.54 61.82 6.67
N ASP A 9 1.93 61.13 7.62
CA ASP A 9 2.50 59.94 8.24
C ASP A 9 2.70 58.92 7.11
N THR A 10 3.94 58.86 6.61
CA THR A 10 4.37 57.83 5.67
C THR A 10 4.12 56.50 6.36
N GLN A 11 3.10 55.78 5.90
CA GLN A 11 2.85 54.39 6.28
C GLN A 11 4.18 53.66 6.32
N LYS A 12 4.65 53.34 7.53
CA LYS A 12 5.68 52.31 7.69
C LYS A 12 5.16 51.11 6.94
N GLU A 13 5.84 50.71 5.88
CA GLU A 13 5.62 49.40 5.26
C GLU A 13 5.53 48.41 6.41
N ASN A 14 4.42 47.67 6.46
CA ASN A 14 4.14 46.73 7.53
C ASN A 14 5.09 45.54 7.33
N ILE A 15 6.36 45.70 7.72
CA ILE A 15 7.42 44.72 7.51
C ILE A 15 7.05 43.49 8.34
N MET A 16 6.72 42.38 7.67
CA MET A 16 6.45 41.12 8.35
C MET A 16 7.72 40.65 9.09
N ASP A 17 7.63 40.61 10.41
CA ASP A 17 8.69 40.15 11.32
C ASP A 17 8.23 38.88 12.04
N ILE A 18 8.65 37.74 11.48
CA ILE A 18 8.44 36.40 12.05
C ILE A 18 9.76 35.78 12.55
N GLY A 19 10.79 36.61 12.78
CA GLY A 19 12.12 36.14 13.18
C GLY A 19 12.99 35.58 12.05
N ILE A 20 12.51 35.58 10.80
CA ILE A 20 13.26 35.15 9.61
C ILE A 20 13.43 36.33 8.65
N ASN A 21 14.66 36.60 8.21
CA ASN A 21 14.94 37.72 7.32
C ASN A 21 14.28 37.52 5.94
N LYS A 22 13.98 38.63 5.25
CA LYS A 22 13.24 38.64 3.98
C LYS A 22 13.90 37.77 2.90
N LYS A 23 15.23 37.73 2.83
CA LYS A 23 15.98 36.98 1.82
C LYS A 23 15.81 35.47 2.01
N ASP A 24 15.91 35.00 3.25
CA ASP A 24 15.74 33.58 3.54
C ASP A 24 14.27 33.15 3.41
N ARG A 25 13.32 34.00 3.83
CA ARG A 25 11.88 33.77 3.57
C ARG A 25 11.59 33.63 2.07
N GLN A 26 12.23 34.46 1.24
CA GLN A 26 12.07 34.39 -0.22
C GLN A 26 12.55 33.05 -0.78
N LEU A 27 13.75 32.60 -0.37
CA LEU A 27 14.31 31.33 -0.86
C LEU A 27 13.45 30.13 -0.42
N VAL A 28 12.91 30.15 0.79
CA VAL A 28 11.97 29.12 1.25
C VAL A 28 10.68 29.16 0.43
N ALA A 29 10.11 30.35 0.20
CA ALA A 29 8.90 30.52 -0.61
C ALA A 29 9.09 30.05 -2.06
N GLU A 30 10.26 30.30 -2.67
CA GLU A 30 10.63 29.81 -4.00
C GLU A 30 10.67 28.28 -4.03
N GLY A 31 11.29 27.64 -3.03
CA GLY A 31 11.29 26.18 -2.90
C GLY A 31 9.89 25.58 -2.72
N LEU A 32 9.09 26.18 -1.85
CA LEU A 32 7.68 25.79 -1.64
C LEU A 32 6.82 26.02 -2.88
N SER A 33 7.16 26.98 -3.75
CA SER A 33 6.44 27.20 -5.01
C SER A 33 6.60 26.03 -5.97
N HIS A 34 7.77 25.39 -6.03
CA HIS A 34 7.97 24.15 -6.76
C HIS A 34 7.19 22.98 -6.13
N LEU A 35 7.20 22.90 -4.79
CA LEU A 35 6.44 21.86 -4.09
C LEU A 35 4.93 22.01 -4.33
N LEU A 36 4.41 23.23 -4.29
CA LEU A 36 3.02 23.54 -4.58
C LEU A 36 2.66 23.12 -6.00
N ALA A 37 3.52 23.44 -6.98
CA ALA A 37 3.30 23.04 -8.36
C ALA A 37 3.27 21.52 -8.53
N ASP A 38 4.22 20.78 -7.95
CA ASP A 38 4.21 19.31 -8.00
C ASP A 38 2.97 18.73 -7.31
N SER A 39 2.63 19.20 -6.10
CA SER A 39 1.45 18.72 -5.37
C SER A 39 0.15 19.03 -6.11
N TYR A 40 0.02 20.20 -6.73
CA TYR A 40 -1.15 20.57 -7.52
C TYR A 40 -1.26 19.77 -8.82
N THR A 41 -0.14 19.57 -9.53
CA THR A 41 -0.11 18.70 -10.73
C THR A 41 -0.50 17.27 -10.36
N LEU A 42 0.03 16.73 -9.26
CA LEU A 42 -0.33 15.39 -8.79
C LEU A 42 -1.80 15.29 -8.40
N TYR A 43 -2.34 16.31 -7.74
CA TYR A 43 -3.77 16.42 -7.42
C TYR A 43 -4.63 16.32 -8.69
N LEU A 44 -4.38 17.19 -9.67
CA LEU A 44 -5.13 17.21 -10.93
C LEU A 44 -5.03 15.89 -11.67
N LYS A 45 -3.83 15.33 -11.73
CA LYS A 45 -3.55 14.05 -12.39
C LYS A 45 -4.30 12.89 -11.72
N THR A 46 -4.31 12.84 -10.40
CA THR A 46 -5.03 11.82 -9.63
C THR A 46 -6.54 11.95 -9.78
N HIS A 47 -7.05 13.18 -9.80
CA HIS A 47 -8.47 13.45 -10.04
C HIS A 47 -8.88 13.08 -11.48
N TYR A 48 -8.00 13.34 -12.45
CA TYR A 48 -8.17 12.87 -13.83
C TYR A 48 -8.22 11.34 -13.92
N PHE A 49 -7.39 10.62 -13.17
CA PHE A 49 -7.44 9.15 -13.08
C PHE A 49 -8.75 8.67 -12.48
N HIS A 50 -9.21 9.29 -11.39
CA HIS A 50 -10.50 8.99 -10.76
C HIS A 50 -11.67 9.04 -11.75
N TRP A 51 -11.72 10.07 -12.61
CA TRP A 51 -12.80 10.21 -13.60
C TRP A 51 -12.73 9.17 -14.73
N ASN A 52 -11.53 8.76 -15.13
CA ASN A 52 -11.32 8.01 -16.36
C ASN A 52 -10.92 6.55 -16.15
N VAL A 53 -10.71 6.11 -14.91
CA VAL A 53 -10.47 4.70 -14.62
C VAL A 53 -11.67 3.88 -15.07
N THR A 54 -11.40 2.76 -15.72
CA THR A 54 -12.42 1.84 -16.26
C THR A 54 -11.94 0.41 -16.10
N GLY A 55 -12.81 -0.55 -16.39
CA GLY A 55 -12.50 -1.98 -16.32
C GLY A 55 -12.96 -2.64 -15.01
N PRO A 56 -12.60 -3.91 -14.79
CA PRO A 56 -13.10 -4.72 -13.67
C PRO A 56 -12.80 -4.12 -12.29
N MET A 57 -11.76 -3.30 -12.22
CA MET A 57 -11.24 -2.65 -11.02
C MET A 57 -11.82 -1.25 -10.75
N PHE A 58 -12.80 -0.81 -11.55
CA PHE A 58 -13.37 0.53 -11.50
C PHE A 58 -13.65 1.00 -10.08
N ASN A 59 -14.52 0.32 -9.33
CA ASN A 59 -14.93 0.80 -7.99
C ASN A 59 -13.76 0.95 -7.02
N THR A 60 -12.84 -0.02 -7.00
CA THR A 60 -11.70 0.01 -6.07
C THR A 60 -10.74 1.14 -6.40
N LEU A 61 -10.35 1.28 -7.67
CA LEU A 61 -9.41 2.30 -8.09
C LEU A 61 -10.04 3.69 -8.08
N HIS A 62 -11.32 3.79 -8.42
CA HIS A 62 -12.08 5.04 -8.34
C HIS A 62 -12.09 5.60 -6.91
N LEU A 63 -12.39 4.76 -5.91
CA LEU A 63 -12.34 5.15 -4.50
C LEU A 63 -10.91 5.41 -3.99
N MET A 64 -9.93 4.62 -4.45
CA MET A 64 -8.52 4.85 -4.09
C MET A 64 -8.02 6.20 -4.62
N PHE A 65 -8.26 6.51 -5.90
CA PHE A 65 -7.90 7.80 -6.48
C PHE A 65 -8.66 8.94 -5.80
N GLU A 66 -9.91 8.72 -5.38
CA GLU A 66 -10.68 9.70 -4.57
C GLU A 66 -10.00 10.03 -3.25
N ALA A 67 -9.64 9.01 -2.47
CA ALA A 67 -8.92 9.23 -1.22
C ALA A 67 -7.60 9.99 -1.44
N GLN A 68 -6.87 9.65 -2.51
CA GLN A 68 -5.60 10.28 -2.83
C GLN A 68 -5.75 11.74 -3.27
N TYR A 69 -6.67 12.07 -4.20
CA TYR A 69 -6.82 13.45 -4.64
C TYR A 69 -7.38 14.34 -3.53
N ASN A 70 -8.24 13.83 -2.64
CA ASN A 70 -8.75 14.60 -1.50
C ASN A 70 -7.63 14.97 -0.51
N GLU A 71 -6.72 14.03 -0.25
CA GLU A 71 -5.51 14.29 0.55
C GLU A 71 -4.65 15.38 -0.10
N LEU A 72 -4.36 15.23 -1.39
CA LEU A 72 -3.54 16.20 -2.14
C LEU A 72 -4.19 17.59 -2.20
N ALA A 73 -5.52 17.66 -2.29
CA ALA A 73 -6.25 18.93 -2.29
C ALA A 73 -6.05 19.69 -0.97
N LEU A 74 -6.07 18.99 0.17
CA LEU A 74 -5.75 19.58 1.48
C LEU A 74 -4.29 20.05 1.53
N ALA A 75 -3.38 19.24 0.99
CA ALA A 75 -1.95 19.57 0.98
C ALA A 75 -1.64 20.85 0.18
N VAL A 76 -2.26 21.02 -0.99
CA VAL A 76 -2.09 22.21 -1.84
C VAL A 76 -2.38 23.49 -1.06
N ASP A 77 -3.50 23.52 -0.34
CA ASP A 77 -3.92 24.70 0.42
C ASP A 77 -2.90 25.03 1.52
N LEU A 78 -2.48 24.02 2.29
CA LEU A 78 -1.46 24.18 3.34
C LEU A 78 -0.13 24.71 2.81
N ILE A 79 0.32 24.26 1.63
CA ILE A 79 1.56 24.76 1.01
C ILE A 79 1.38 26.22 0.59
N ALA A 80 0.26 26.55 -0.06
CA ALA A 80 -0.02 27.90 -0.53
C ALA A 80 -0.12 28.90 0.63
N GLU A 81 -0.84 28.53 1.69
CA GLU A 81 -0.95 29.33 2.91
C GLU A 81 0.42 29.51 3.58
N ARG A 82 1.27 28.48 3.58
CA ARG A 82 2.64 28.61 4.11
C ARG A 82 3.47 29.62 3.32
N ILE A 83 3.37 29.64 1.99
CA ILE A 83 4.04 30.64 1.15
C ILE A 83 3.54 32.06 1.48
N ARG A 84 2.21 32.22 1.67
CA ARG A 84 1.62 33.50 2.06
C ARG A 84 2.05 33.95 3.47
N ALA A 85 2.18 33.01 4.42
CA ALA A 85 2.68 33.27 5.76
C ALA A 85 4.15 33.72 5.80
N LEU A 86 4.90 33.44 4.73
CA LEU A 86 6.26 33.97 4.52
C LEU A 86 6.29 35.33 3.83
N ASP A 87 5.12 35.95 3.55
CA ASP A 87 4.92 37.23 2.84
C ASP A 87 5.24 37.19 1.34
N PHE A 88 5.12 36.03 0.69
CA PHE A 88 5.35 35.88 -0.76
C PHE A 88 4.10 35.35 -1.46
N TYR A 89 3.90 35.73 -2.72
CA TYR A 89 2.75 35.25 -3.49
C TYR A 89 2.89 33.76 -3.79
N ALA A 90 1.83 32.99 -3.50
CA ALA A 90 1.76 31.60 -3.94
C ALA A 90 1.40 31.56 -5.43
N PRO A 91 2.11 30.78 -6.26
CA PRO A 91 1.70 30.57 -7.65
C PRO A 91 0.32 29.90 -7.70
N GLY A 92 -0.48 30.25 -8.71
CA GLY A 92 -1.87 29.78 -8.80
C GLY A 92 -2.43 29.68 -10.20
N THR A 93 -1.68 30.08 -11.23
CA THR A 93 -2.12 29.92 -12.62
C THR A 93 -1.56 28.64 -13.22
N TYR A 94 -2.25 28.07 -14.22
CA TYR A 94 -1.72 26.94 -14.99
C TYR A 94 -0.34 27.24 -15.60
N SER A 95 -0.08 28.49 -16.02
CA SER A 95 1.22 28.89 -16.58
C SER A 95 2.33 28.87 -15.53
N ASP A 96 2.01 29.21 -14.28
CA ASP A 96 2.98 29.15 -13.19
C ASP A 96 3.33 27.70 -12.87
N PHE A 97 2.31 26.85 -12.67
CA PHE A 97 2.53 25.45 -12.35
C PHE A 97 3.25 24.69 -13.46
N ALA A 98 2.91 24.94 -14.74
CA ALA A 98 3.59 24.30 -15.87
C ALA A 98 5.09 24.64 -15.95
N LYS A 99 5.52 25.81 -15.45
CA LYS A 99 6.93 26.20 -15.40
C LYS A 99 7.68 25.59 -14.21
N LEU A 100 6.96 25.31 -13.12
CA LEU A 100 7.55 24.94 -11.83
C LEU A 100 7.53 23.43 -11.57
N THR A 101 6.51 22.73 -12.07
CA THR A 101 6.29 21.31 -11.83
C THR A 101 7.38 20.45 -12.50
N SER A 102 7.77 19.39 -11.80
CA SER A 102 8.65 18.33 -12.27
C SER A 102 7.87 17.07 -12.70
N ILE A 103 6.57 17.02 -12.42
CA ILE A 103 5.70 15.91 -12.77
C ILE A 103 5.30 16.01 -14.25
N LYS A 104 5.49 14.90 -14.97
CA LYS A 104 5.04 14.78 -16.36
C LYS A 104 3.57 14.38 -16.40
N GLU A 105 2.80 15.06 -17.25
CA GLU A 105 1.41 14.72 -17.55
C GLU A 105 1.32 13.68 -18.68
N SER A 106 0.20 12.95 -18.72
CA SER A 106 -0.07 11.94 -19.73
C SER A 106 -0.74 12.59 -20.95
N GLU A 107 -0.32 12.24 -22.17
CA GLU A 107 -0.93 12.78 -23.40
C GLU A 107 -2.32 12.18 -23.68
N SER A 108 -2.62 11.01 -23.12
CA SER A 108 -3.89 10.30 -23.25
C SER A 108 -4.27 9.62 -21.94
N VAL A 109 -5.54 9.19 -21.80
CA VAL A 109 -6.02 8.41 -20.65
C VAL A 109 -5.18 7.13 -20.52
N PRO A 110 -4.38 6.97 -19.45
CA PRO A 110 -3.58 5.76 -19.26
C PRO A 110 -4.46 4.55 -18.92
N LYS A 111 -3.94 3.34 -19.06
CA LYS A 111 -4.62 2.16 -18.49
C LYS A 111 -4.56 2.21 -16.97
N ALA A 112 -5.46 1.51 -16.29
CA ALA A 112 -5.53 1.48 -14.83
C ALA A 112 -4.17 1.18 -14.15
N ASN A 113 -3.37 0.29 -14.73
CA ASN A 113 -2.05 -0.04 -14.19
C ASN A 113 -1.03 1.09 -14.39
N ASP A 114 -1.05 1.74 -15.55
CA ASP A 114 -0.22 2.90 -15.85
C ASP A 114 -0.60 4.08 -14.94
N MET A 115 -1.90 4.26 -14.63
CA MET A 115 -2.35 5.27 -13.68
C MET A 115 -1.70 5.09 -12.30
N ILE A 116 -1.57 3.86 -11.81
CA ILE A 116 -0.92 3.56 -10.52
C ILE A 116 0.58 3.84 -10.60
N ALA A 117 1.26 3.38 -11.65
CA ALA A 117 2.68 3.63 -11.85
C ALA A 117 3.00 5.13 -11.98
N GLU A 118 2.16 5.87 -12.68
CA GLU A 118 2.27 7.31 -12.83
C GLU A 118 1.96 8.06 -11.53
N LEU A 119 0.98 7.59 -10.74
CA LEU A 119 0.69 8.13 -9.41
C LEU A 119 1.90 7.94 -8.48
N VAL A 120 2.48 6.74 -8.45
CA VAL A 120 3.72 6.43 -7.73
C VAL A 120 4.84 7.38 -8.14
N ALA A 121 5.11 7.52 -9.43
CA ALA A 121 6.16 8.40 -9.94
C ALA A 121 5.92 9.87 -9.55
N GLY A 122 4.65 10.28 -9.49
CA GLY A 122 4.21 11.59 -9.00
C GLY A 122 4.51 11.80 -7.51
N HIS A 123 4.15 10.85 -6.63
CA HIS A 123 4.50 10.94 -5.21
C HIS A 123 6.02 11.03 -5.00
N GLU A 124 6.81 10.26 -5.75
CA GLU A 124 8.26 10.33 -5.66
C GLU A 124 8.85 11.65 -6.17
N ALA A 125 8.22 12.27 -7.18
CA ALA A 125 8.61 13.59 -7.65
C ALA A 125 8.40 14.64 -6.55
N VAL A 126 7.23 14.62 -5.89
CA VAL A 126 6.94 15.48 -4.75
C VAL A 126 7.97 15.26 -3.63
N CYS A 127 8.32 14.00 -3.30
CA CYS A 127 9.37 13.70 -2.31
C CYS A 127 10.72 14.31 -2.67
N ARG A 128 11.15 14.18 -3.94
CA ARG A 128 12.42 14.76 -4.42
C ARG A 128 12.40 16.27 -4.33
N THR A 129 11.29 16.92 -4.66
CA THR A 129 11.13 18.36 -4.56
C THR A 129 11.15 18.81 -3.10
N ALA A 130 10.37 18.19 -2.22
CA ALA A 130 10.40 18.48 -0.78
C ALA A 130 11.82 18.36 -0.19
N ARG A 131 12.54 17.28 -0.52
CA ARG A 131 13.94 17.07 -0.10
C ARG A 131 14.91 18.15 -0.57
N LYS A 132 14.67 18.79 -1.73
CA LYS A 132 15.47 19.92 -2.21
C LYS A 132 15.20 21.21 -1.45
N VAL A 133 14.03 21.35 -0.82
CA VAL A 133 13.64 22.55 -0.06
C VAL A 133 14.25 22.54 1.36
N PHE A 134 14.38 21.35 1.97
CA PHE A 134 14.90 21.18 3.35
C PHE A 134 16.19 21.95 3.67
N PRO A 135 17.27 21.90 2.85
CA PRO A 135 18.50 22.61 3.16
C PRO A 135 18.33 24.14 3.27
N THR A 136 17.42 24.70 2.48
CA THR A 136 17.10 26.14 2.51
C THR A 136 16.33 26.49 3.78
N VAL A 137 15.40 25.63 4.18
CA VAL A 137 14.57 25.78 5.38
C VAL A 137 15.40 25.69 6.65
N GLU A 138 16.32 24.72 6.73
CA GLU A 138 17.25 24.57 7.85
C GLU A 138 18.15 25.79 7.99
N LYS A 139 18.69 26.30 6.87
CA LYS A 139 19.52 27.50 6.87
C LYS A 139 18.75 28.75 7.32
N ALA A 140 17.48 28.84 6.97
CA ALA A 140 16.59 29.92 7.37
C ALA A 140 16.14 29.83 8.84
N ALA A 141 16.47 28.73 9.55
CA ALA A 141 15.93 28.39 10.87
C ALA A 141 14.38 28.41 10.89
N ASP A 142 13.76 27.96 9.80
CA ASP A 142 12.30 27.92 9.67
C ASP A 142 11.74 26.56 10.12
N GLU A 143 11.61 26.39 11.43
CA GLU A 143 11.17 25.15 12.07
C GLU A 143 9.74 24.75 11.65
N ALA A 144 8.85 25.73 11.46
CA ALA A 144 7.48 25.48 11.05
C ALA A 144 7.40 24.91 9.63
N THR A 145 8.21 25.41 8.69
CA THR A 145 8.31 24.81 7.36
C THR A 145 9.00 23.44 7.41
N ALA A 146 10.00 23.25 8.28
CA ALA A 146 10.72 21.97 8.40
C ALA A 146 9.80 20.83 8.88
N ASP A 147 9.00 21.10 9.92
CA ASP A 147 8.04 20.14 10.45
C ASP A 147 6.96 19.82 9.40
N PHE A 148 6.41 20.85 8.76
CA PHE A 148 5.47 20.71 7.66
C PHE A 148 6.02 19.81 6.53
N LEU A 149 7.23 20.09 6.04
CA LEU A 149 7.87 19.28 5.00
C LEU A 149 8.09 17.83 5.45
N THR A 150 8.38 17.60 6.74
CA THR A 150 8.57 16.26 7.29
C THR A 150 7.27 15.46 7.25
N GLN A 151 6.16 16.06 7.69
CA GLN A 151 4.84 15.44 7.64
C GLN A 151 4.43 15.10 6.20
N ARG A 152 4.65 16.04 5.26
CA ARG A 152 4.39 15.79 3.83
C ARG A 152 5.25 14.66 3.29
N LEU A 153 6.55 14.69 3.56
CA LEU A 153 7.48 13.69 3.06
C LEU A 153 7.11 12.29 3.54
N GLN A 154 6.81 12.11 4.83
CA GLN A 154 6.37 10.83 5.39
C GLN A 154 5.13 10.29 4.70
N LEU A 155 4.16 11.17 4.39
CA LEU A 155 2.94 10.78 3.72
C LEU A 155 3.18 10.35 2.27
N HIS A 156 3.93 11.14 1.49
CA HIS A 156 4.23 10.80 0.10
C HIS A 156 5.10 9.55 0.00
N GLU A 157 6.07 9.37 0.90
CA GLU A 157 6.89 8.14 0.98
C GLU A 157 6.04 6.93 1.34
N LYS A 158 5.14 7.09 2.32
CA LYS A 158 4.20 6.03 2.70
C LYS A 158 3.29 5.66 1.53
N THR A 159 2.69 6.62 0.85
CA THR A 159 1.81 6.35 -0.29
C THR A 159 2.57 5.72 -1.45
N ALA A 160 3.73 6.26 -1.84
CA ALA A 160 4.53 5.69 -2.94
C ALA A 160 4.93 4.24 -2.66
N TRP A 161 5.24 3.92 -1.40
CA TRP A 161 5.55 2.56 -0.99
C TRP A 161 4.29 1.65 -0.89
N MET A 162 3.16 2.20 -0.44
CA MET A 162 1.87 1.49 -0.42
C MET A 162 1.45 1.03 -1.81
N LEU A 163 1.65 1.90 -2.79
CA LEU A 163 1.38 1.66 -4.20
C LEU A 163 2.49 0.83 -4.90
N ARG A 164 3.39 0.14 -4.16
CA ARG A 164 4.51 -0.66 -4.73
C ARG A 164 4.68 -2.10 -4.21
N SER A 165 4.08 -2.48 -3.08
CA SER A 165 4.49 -3.70 -2.34
C SER A 165 3.88 -5.03 -2.85
N SER A 166 4.22 -6.23 -2.33
CA SER A 166 3.53 -7.52 -2.57
C SER A 166 3.54 -8.37 -1.27
N GLY A 167 2.76 -9.45 -1.12
CA GLY A 167 2.63 -10.16 0.17
C GLY A 167 3.91 -10.86 0.69
N PRO A 168 4.02 -11.18 2.00
CA PRO A 168 5.24 -11.74 2.61
C PRO A 168 5.61 -13.15 2.10
N ALA A 169 4.61 -13.98 1.76
CA ALA A 169 4.85 -15.30 1.17
C ALA A 169 5.52 -15.19 -0.22
N GLY A 170 5.01 -14.31 -1.07
CA GLY A 170 5.56 -14.05 -2.41
C GLY A 170 6.99 -13.50 -2.35
N TYR A 171 7.25 -12.53 -1.48
CA TYR A 171 8.59 -11.98 -1.31
C TYR A 171 9.60 -13.00 -0.75
N SER A 172 9.19 -13.80 0.24
CA SER A 172 10.04 -14.87 0.75
C SER A 172 10.38 -15.88 -0.34
N ALA A 173 9.39 -16.30 -1.14
CA ALA A 173 9.61 -17.20 -2.27
C ALA A 173 10.58 -16.60 -3.30
N ALA A 174 10.40 -15.33 -3.67
CA ALA A 174 11.28 -14.64 -4.60
C ALA A 174 12.73 -14.56 -4.12
N VAL A 175 12.97 -14.22 -2.85
CA VAL A 175 14.33 -14.18 -2.28
C VAL A 175 15.02 -15.54 -2.38
N TYR A 176 14.32 -16.62 -2.02
CA TYR A 176 14.90 -17.96 -2.07
C TYR A 176 15.11 -18.45 -3.52
N ALA A 177 14.14 -18.25 -4.41
CA ALA A 177 14.26 -18.61 -5.82
C ALA A 177 15.39 -17.83 -6.52
N ALA A 178 15.55 -16.55 -6.21
CA ALA A 178 16.64 -15.72 -6.74
C ALA A 178 18.01 -16.22 -6.27
N ARG A 179 18.12 -16.63 -5.01
CA ARG A 179 19.35 -17.23 -4.46
C ARG A 179 19.67 -18.60 -5.05
N ALA A 180 18.66 -19.31 -5.53
CA ALA A 180 18.78 -20.56 -6.29
C ALA A 180 19.06 -20.32 -7.80
N ASN A 181 19.33 -19.08 -8.24
CA ASN A 181 19.55 -18.70 -9.63
C ASN A 181 18.39 -19.02 -10.59
N LEU A 182 17.15 -19.03 -10.08
CA LEU A 182 15.95 -19.30 -10.89
C LEU A 182 15.40 -18.05 -11.62
N ASN A 183 16.03 -16.89 -11.44
CA ASN A 183 15.61 -15.59 -12.02
C ASN A 183 14.10 -15.34 -11.84
N PRO A 184 13.59 -15.29 -10.59
CA PRO A 184 12.16 -15.25 -10.35
C PRO A 184 11.54 -13.93 -10.82
N VAL A 185 10.36 -14.06 -11.42
CA VAL A 185 9.44 -12.96 -11.73
C VAL A 185 8.30 -13.00 -10.72
N LEU A 186 8.06 -11.90 -10.02
CA LEU A 186 6.98 -11.75 -9.05
C LEU A 186 5.93 -10.80 -9.60
N ILE A 187 4.72 -11.33 -9.82
CA ILE A 187 3.53 -10.55 -10.18
C ILE A 187 2.81 -10.12 -8.90
N THR A 188 2.77 -8.82 -8.64
CA THR A 188 2.40 -8.31 -7.30
C THR A 188 0.91 -8.44 -6.97
N GLY A 189 0.05 -8.50 -7.99
CA GLY A 189 -1.40 -8.38 -7.82
C GLY A 189 -1.85 -6.97 -7.40
N ILE A 190 -3.14 -6.86 -7.12
CA ILE A 190 -3.84 -5.60 -6.82
C ILE A 190 -3.49 -5.07 -5.42
N ALA A 191 -3.50 -5.95 -4.41
CA ALA A 191 -3.26 -5.61 -3.01
C ALA A 191 -1.76 -5.66 -2.72
N GLN A 192 -1.08 -4.66 -3.23
CA GLN A 192 0.36 -4.56 -3.19
C GLN A 192 0.87 -4.43 -1.74
N GLY A 193 1.51 -5.50 -1.24
CA GLY A 193 2.04 -5.65 0.11
C GLY A 193 1.27 -6.66 0.95
N GLY A 194 0.16 -7.16 0.39
CA GLY A 194 -0.76 -8.05 1.07
C GLY A 194 -1.43 -7.36 2.26
N GLN A 195 -1.98 -8.17 3.16
CA GLN A 195 -2.77 -7.69 4.30
C GLN A 195 -1.95 -6.88 5.32
N LEU A 196 -0.63 -7.05 5.37
CA LEU A 196 0.22 -6.30 6.30
C LEU A 196 0.26 -4.79 6.01
N MET A 197 -0.23 -4.36 4.85
CA MET A 197 -0.33 -2.94 4.50
C MET A 197 -1.42 -2.21 5.25
N THR A 198 -2.43 -2.95 5.73
CA THR A 198 -3.60 -2.40 6.42
C THR A 198 -3.47 -2.43 7.93
N THR A 199 -2.40 -3.03 8.48
CA THR A 199 -2.12 -3.03 9.92
C THR A 199 -1.14 -1.92 10.30
N THR A 200 -1.25 -1.41 11.53
CA THR A 200 -0.38 -0.35 12.06
C THR A 200 0.83 -0.91 12.77
N GLU A 201 0.65 -1.82 13.73
CA GLU A 201 1.72 -2.39 14.57
C GLU A 201 1.78 -3.92 14.42
N VAL A 202 2.99 -4.45 14.30
CA VAL A 202 3.29 -5.89 14.21
C VAL A 202 4.33 -6.23 15.27
N ASP A 203 3.86 -6.78 16.38
CA ASP A 203 4.70 -7.18 17.53
C ASP A 203 5.09 -8.66 17.52
N ASN A 204 4.54 -9.43 16.59
CA ASN A 204 4.75 -10.88 16.49
C ASN A 204 5.68 -11.26 15.33
N TRP A 205 6.38 -10.29 14.73
CA TRP A 205 7.44 -10.55 13.77
C TRP A 205 8.78 -10.77 14.51
N PRO A 206 9.36 -11.97 14.45
CA PRO A 206 10.58 -12.27 15.20
C PRO A 206 11.75 -11.42 14.71
N ALA A 207 12.61 -11.02 15.65
CA ALA A 207 13.78 -10.15 15.46
C ALA A 207 13.48 -8.64 15.25
N ASP A 208 12.21 -8.23 15.21
CA ASP A 208 11.81 -6.82 15.40
C ASP A 208 11.40 -6.61 16.87
N ALA A 209 12.40 -6.54 17.75
CA ALA A 209 12.21 -6.59 19.21
C ALA A 209 11.37 -5.45 19.81
N ASN A 210 11.26 -4.33 19.08
CA ASN A 210 10.45 -3.16 19.48
C ASN A 210 9.13 -3.07 18.70
N GLY A 211 8.74 -4.15 18.03
CA GLY A 211 7.68 -4.13 17.03
C GLY A 211 8.15 -3.48 15.72
N VAL A 212 7.35 -3.65 14.68
CA VAL A 212 7.55 -3.03 13.38
C VAL A 212 6.19 -2.64 12.81
N GLN A 213 6.13 -1.57 12.01
CA GLN A 213 4.90 -1.30 11.28
C GLN A 213 4.74 -2.32 10.15
N GLY A 214 3.54 -2.88 9.98
CA GLY A 214 3.24 -3.79 8.87
C GLY A 214 3.71 -3.23 7.53
N PRO A 215 3.45 -1.93 7.29
CA PRO A 215 4.11 -1.17 6.27
C PRO A 215 5.62 -1.33 6.09
N GLU A 216 6.36 -0.97 7.12
CA GLU A 216 7.81 -0.97 7.11
C GLU A 216 8.38 -2.38 6.87
N LEU A 217 7.73 -3.39 7.43
CA LEU A 217 8.09 -4.79 7.23
C LEU A 217 8.00 -5.19 5.75
N MET A 218 6.93 -4.80 5.05
CA MET A 218 6.77 -5.10 3.62
C MET A 218 7.76 -4.36 2.74
N ALA A 219 8.13 -3.12 3.10
CA ALA A 219 9.21 -2.38 2.43
C ALA A 219 10.55 -3.12 2.53
N ARG A 220 10.85 -3.71 3.70
CA ARG A 220 12.08 -4.49 3.91
C ARG A 220 12.06 -5.77 3.06
N PHE A 221 10.92 -6.46 2.96
CA PHE A 221 10.77 -7.61 2.08
C PHE A 221 11.01 -7.26 0.61
N GLN A 222 10.42 -6.17 0.12
CA GLN A 222 10.60 -5.71 -1.25
C GLN A 222 12.07 -5.45 -1.57
N LYS A 223 12.73 -4.63 -0.74
CA LYS A 223 14.16 -4.32 -0.89
C LYS A 223 15.01 -5.59 -0.87
N HIS A 224 14.61 -6.60 -0.11
CA HIS A 224 15.33 -7.87 -0.06
C HIS A 224 15.20 -8.67 -1.35
N ALA A 225 14.00 -8.75 -1.94
CA ALA A 225 13.78 -9.40 -3.22
C ALA A 225 14.51 -8.67 -4.37
N GLU A 226 14.43 -7.34 -4.41
CA GLU A 226 15.11 -6.49 -5.39
C GLU A 226 16.64 -6.60 -5.29
N ARG A 227 17.20 -6.75 -4.07
CA ARG A 227 18.64 -6.96 -3.85
C ARG A 227 19.18 -8.19 -4.57
N PHE A 228 18.35 -9.20 -4.79
CA PHE A 228 18.71 -10.41 -5.53
C PHE A 228 18.20 -10.39 -6.98
N ASN A 229 17.89 -9.22 -7.54
CA ASN A 229 17.44 -9.02 -8.92
C ASN A 229 16.15 -9.77 -9.26
N THR A 230 15.23 -9.92 -8.29
CA THR A 230 13.87 -10.38 -8.61
C THR A 230 13.21 -9.37 -9.54
N GLU A 231 12.65 -9.83 -10.65
CA GLU A 231 11.87 -8.97 -11.54
C GLU A 231 10.47 -8.78 -10.94
N MET A 232 10.10 -7.53 -10.70
CA MET A 232 8.81 -7.17 -10.13
C MET A 232 7.90 -6.66 -11.24
N ILE A 233 6.81 -7.39 -11.51
CA ILE A 233 5.82 -6.99 -12.51
C ILE A 233 4.54 -6.57 -11.80
N PHE A 234 4.11 -5.34 -12.07
CA PHE A 234 2.81 -4.88 -11.65
C PHE A 234 1.74 -5.38 -12.63
N ASP A 235 1.08 -6.47 -12.29
CA ASP A 235 -0.08 -6.94 -13.01
C ASP A 235 -1.04 -7.73 -12.09
N HIS A 236 -2.26 -7.93 -12.56
CA HIS A 236 -3.25 -8.79 -11.91
C HIS A 236 -3.61 -9.95 -12.82
N ILE A 237 -3.31 -11.17 -12.37
CA ILE A 237 -3.71 -12.40 -13.08
C ILE A 237 -5.19 -12.66 -12.83
N HIS A 238 -6.00 -12.52 -13.88
CA HIS A 238 -7.42 -12.82 -13.85
C HIS A 238 -7.74 -14.25 -14.36
N THR A 239 -6.89 -14.82 -15.23
CA THR A 239 -7.08 -16.17 -15.78
C THR A 239 -5.79 -16.97 -15.71
N SER A 240 -5.90 -18.26 -15.37
CA SER A 240 -4.79 -19.21 -15.37
C SER A 240 -5.14 -20.47 -16.16
N HIS A 241 -4.13 -21.04 -16.81
CA HIS A 241 -4.22 -22.29 -17.56
C HIS A 241 -3.20 -23.28 -17.00
N LEU A 242 -3.46 -23.76 -15.78
CA LEU A 242 -2.48 -24.51 -14.97
C LEU A 242 -2.06 -25.87 -15.56
N LYS A 243 -2.84 -26.41 -16.49
CA LYS A 243 -2.57 -27.70 -17.15
C LYS A 243 -1.77 -27.55 -18.45
N GLU A 244 -1.55 -26.32 -18.94
CA GLU A 244 -0.67 -26.06 -20.09
C GLU A 244 0.80 -26.17 -19.67
N LYS A 245 1.68 -26.53 -20.61
CA LYS A 245 3.13 -26.59 -20.43
C LYS A 245 3.81 -25.87 -21.63
N PRO A 246 4.47 -24.73 -21.43
CA PRO A 246 4.63 -23.99 -20.15
C PRO A 246 3.27 -23.50 -19.61
N ILE A 247 3.17 -23.34 -18.28
CA ILE A 247 1.95 -22.86 -17.62
C ILE A 247 1.69 -21.44 -18.10
N ARG A 248 0.47 -21.18 -18.58
CA ARG A 248 0.09 -19.85 -19.09
C ARG A 248 -0.81 -19.11 -18.12
N LEU A 249 -0.51 -17.83 -17.90
CA LEU A 249 -1.26 -16.91 -17.08
C LEU A 249 -1.64 -15.69 -17.92
N VAL A 250 -2.87 -15.22 -17.77
CA VAL A 250 -3.35 -14.02 -18.44
C VAL A 250 -3.65 -12.99 -17.37
N GLY A 251 -2.95 -11.87 -17.44
CA GLY A 251 -3.18 -10.71 -16.61
C GLY A 251 -3.72 -9.53 -17.42
N ASP A 252 -4.01 -8.44 -16.72
CA ASP A 252 -4.56 -7.22 -17.33
C ASP A 252 -3.57 -6.55 -18.30
N SER A 253 -2.27 -6.78 -18.10
CA SER A 253 -1.18 -6.12 -18.84
C SER A 253 -0.52 -7.02 -19.88
N GLY A 254 -0.70 -8.34 -19.79
CA GLY A 254 -0.11 -9.27 -20.74
C GLY A 254 -0.37 -10.73 -20.43
N GLU A 255 0.21 -11.58 -21.28
CA GLU A 255 0.28 -13.01 -21.05
C GLU A 255 1.67 -13.40 -20.58
N TYR A 256 1.72 -14.30 -19.60
CA TYR A 256 2.95 -14.79 -18.99
C TYR A 256 2.99 -16.31 -19.12
N THR A 257 4.20 -16.84 -19.28
CA THR A 257 4.41 -18.29 -19.25
C THR A 257 5.52 -18.63 -18.27
N CYS A 258 5.38 -19.77 -17.59
CA CYS A 258 6.36 -20.25 -16.62
C CYS A 258 6.41 -21.79 -16.59
N ASP A 259 7.58 -22.34 -16.27
CA ASP A 259 7.76 -23.79 -16.12
C ASP A 259 7.31 -24.30 -14.75
N ALA A 260 7.45 -23.45 -13.72
CA ALA A 260 6.94 -23.65 -12.37
C ALA A 260 6.24 -22.38 -11.87
N LEU A 261 5.17 -22.56 -11.09
CA LEU A 261 4.34 -21.49 -10.56
C LEU A 261 4.20 -21.60 -9.03
N ILE A 262 4.45 -20.51 -8.32
CA ILE A 262 4.14 -20.38 -6.90
C ILE A 262 2.94 -19.44 -6.73
N ILE A 263 1.84 -19.96 -6.21
CA ILE A 263 0.62 -19.22 -5.91
C ILE A 263 0.71 -18.69 -4.47
N ALA A 264 0.85 -17.37 -4.33
CA ALA A 264 0.95 -16.68 -3.04
C ALA A 264 -0.01 -15.48 -2.95
N THR A 265 -1.22 -15.63 -3.51
CA THR A 265 -2.23 -14.55 -3.65
C THR A 265 -2.86 -14.12 -2.33
N GLY A 266 -2.56 -14.81 -1.23
CA GLY A 266 -3.12 -14.55 0.09
C GLY A 266 -4.63 -14.74 0.15
N ALA A 267 -5.26 -14.06 1.11
CA ALA A 267 -6.70 -13.95 1.26
C ALA A 267 -7.14 -12.48 1.27
N SER A 268 -8.42 -12.22 1.02
CA SER A 268 -9.01 -10.88 1.12
C SER A 268 -10.20 -10.91 2.05
N ALA A 269 -10.17 -10.07 3.09
CA ALA A 269 -11.31 -9.87 3.97
C ALA A 269 -12.41 -9.08 3.25
N LYS A 270 -13.66 -9.52 3.43
CA LYS A 270 -14.83 -8.75 3.00
C LYS A 270 -15.32 -7.94 4.19
N TYR A 271 -15.31 -6.61 4.03
CA TYR A 271 -15.87 -5.68 5.00
C TYR A 271 -17.36 -5.40 4.69
N LEU A 272 -18.10 -4.94 5.68
CA LEU A 272 -19.53 -4.61 5.55
C LEU A 272 -19.74 -3.28 4.79
N GLY A 273 -18.74 -2.40 4.79
CA GLY A 273 -18.78 -1.09 4.12
C GLY A 273 -19.48 -0.01 4.94
N LEU A 274 -19.45 -0.10 6.27
CA LEU A 274 -20.10 0.88 7.15
C LEU A 274 -19.13 2.02 7.51
N PRO A 275 -19.56 3.30 7.54
CA PRO A 275 -18.68 4.41 7.94
C PRO A 275 -18.06 4.24 9.34
N SER A 276 -18.77 3.60 10.27
CA SER A 276 -18.24 3.26 11.59
C SER A 276 -17.22 2.12 11.55
N GLU A 277 -17.39 1.15 10.64
CA GLU A 277 -16.43 0.05 10.47
C GLU A 277 -15.07 0.60 9.99
N GLU A 278 -15.08 1.55 9.05
CA GLU A 278 -13.88 2.22 8.57
C GLU A 278 -13.22 3.08 9.66
N LYS A 279 -14.00 3.89 10.38
CA LYS A 279 -13.50 4.77 11.44
C LYS A 279 -12.79 4.01 12.58
N PHE A 280 -13.26 2.80 12.90
CA PHE A 280 -12.72 1.97 13.99
C PHE A 280 -11.80 0.84 13.51
N ASN A 281 -11.44 0.82 12.21
CA ASN A 281 -10.50 -0.15 11.66
C ASN A 281 -9.12 -0.04 12.35
N GLY A 282 -8.60 -1.16 12.86
CA GLY A 282 -7.38 -1.21 13.69
C GLY A 282 -7.54 -0.61 15.10
N LYS A 283 -8.75 -0.19 15.49
CA LYS A 283 -9.08 0.41 16.80
C LYS A 283 -10.28 -0.26 17.47
N GLY A 284 -10.49 -1.55 17.23
CA GLY A 284 -11.67 -2.30 17.69
C GLY A 284 -12.34 -3.11 16.59
N VAL A 285 -12.18 -2.72 15.33
CA VAL A 285 -12.62 -3.48 14.16
C VAL A 285 -11.40 -4.16 13.54
N SER A 286 -11.49 -5.48 13.36
CA SER A 286 -10.46 -6.32 12.74
C SER A 286 -11.12 -7.39 11.86
N ALA A 287 -10.36 -7.89 10.89
CA ALA A 287 -10.72 -9.01 10.04
C ALA A 287 -9.81 -10.24 10.20
N CYS A 288 -8.92 -10.23 11.20
CA CYS A 288 -8.02 -11.35 11.50
C CYS A 288 -8.01 -11.63 13.02
N ALA A 289 -8.82 -12.59 13.47
CA ALA A 289 -8.85 -12.96 14.88
C ALA A 289 -7.51 -13.51 15.41
N THR A 290 -6.75 -14.24 14.60
CA THR A 290 -5.45 -14.80 15.01
C THR A 290 -4.38 -13.73 15.18
N CYS A 291 -4.47 -12.63 14.43
CA CYS A 291 -3.59 -11.48 14.53
C CYS A 291 -3.87 -10.67 15.80
N ASP A 292 -5.13 -10.25 15.98
CA ASP A 292 -5.47 -9.21 16.96
C ASP A 292 -6.13 -9.77 18.23
N GLY A 293 -6.55 -11.03 18.22
CA GLY A 293 -7.30 -11.65 19.31
C GLY A 293 -6.59 -11.57 20.66
N PHE A 294 -5.26 -11.56 20.67
CA PHE A 294 -4.46 -11.41 21.88
C PHE A 294 -4.75 -10.12 22.65
N PHE A 295 -4.98 -9.00 21.95
CA PHE A 295 -5.24 -7.69 22.57
C PHE A 295 -6.57 -7.65 23.34
N TYR A 296 -7.49 -8.56 23.02
CA TYR A 296 -8.83 -8.65 23.61
C TYR A 296 -8.96 -9.73 24.68
N ARG A 297 -7.84 -10.15 25.27
CA ARG A 297 -7.84 -11.14 26.38
C ARG A 297 -8.75 -10.67 27.53
N ASN A 298 -9.63 -11.56 27.97
CA ASN A 298 -10.64 -11.31 29.01
C ASN A 298 -11.65 -10.17 28.69
N GLN A 299 -11.72 -9.70 27.44
CA GLN A 299 -12.70 -8.71 27.00
C GLN A 299 -13.86 -9.38 26.27
N GLU A 300 -14.98 -8.67 26.10
CA GLU A 300 -16.09 -9.12 25.27
C GLU A 300 -15.82 -8.75 23.81
N VAL A 301 -15.97 -9.72 22.90
CA VAL A 301 -15.75 -9.54 21.46
C VAL A 301 -16.95 -10.01 20.65
N ALA A 302 -17.09 -9.50 19.43
CA ALA A 302 -18.10 -9.94 18.47
C ALA A 302 -17.43 -10.39 17.16
N VAL A 303 -17.94 -11.47 16.58
CA VAL A 303 -17.55 -11.97 15.26
C VAL A 303 -18.76 -11.85 14.34
N ILE A 304 -18.61 -11.22 13.18
CA ILE A 304 -19.71 -11.01 12.24
C ILE A 304 -19.51 -11.91 11.03
N GLY A 305 -20.42 -12.86 10.82
CA GLY A 305 -20.39 -13.76 9.68
C GLY A 305 -20.99 -15.13 9.99
N GLY A 306 -21.15 -15.95 8.94
CA GLY A 306 -21.68 -17.30 9.12
C GLY A 306 -21.10 -18.34 8.18
N GLY A 307 -19.90 -18.08 7.64
CA GLY A 307 -19.08 -19.08 6.95
C GLY A 307 -18.07 -19.73 7.88
N ASN A 308 -17.28 -20.66 7.35
CA ASN A 308 -16.27 -21.40 8.13
C ASN A 308 -15.33 -20.46 8.88
N THR A 309 -14.82 -19.41 8.21
CA THR A 309 -13.97 -18.39 8.83
C THR A 309 -14.58 -17.78 10.08
N ALA A 310 -15.87 -17.41 10.05
CA ALA A 310 -16.53 -16.79 11.21
C ALA A 310 -16.69 -17.78 12.38
N VAL A 311 -16.94 -19.05 12.09
CA VAL A 311 -17.08 -20.10 13.12
C VAL A 311 -15.71 -20.43 13.73
N GLU A 312 -14.69 -20.62 12.90
CA GLU A 312 -13.33 -20.92 13.34
C GLU A 312 -12.75 -19.77 14.17
N GLU A 313 -12.94 -18.53 13.74
CA GLU A 313 -12.47 -17.37 14.49
C GLU A 313 -13.21 -17.18 15.81
N ALA A 314 -14.52 -17.46 15.84
CA ALA A 314 -15.27 -17.44 17.09
C ALA A 314 -14.77 -18.52 18.07
N LEU A 315 -14.47 -19.73 17.59
CA LEU A 315 -13.91 -20.81 18.41
C LEU A 315 -12.48 -20.47 18.90
N TYR A 316 -11.66 -19.86 18.04
CA TYR A 316 -10.34 -19.38 18.43
C TYR A 316 -10.43 -18.34 19.54
N LEU A 317 -11.24 -17.30 19.35
CA LEU A 317 -11.43 -16.22 20.32
C LEU A 317 -12.08 -16.69 21.62
N ALA A 318 -12.86 -17.77 21.61
CA ALA A 318 -13.47 -18.33 22.81
C ALA A 318 -12.43 -18.82 23.84
N ASN A 319 -11.19 -19.06 23.41
CA ASN A 319 -10.08 -19.41 24.31
C ASN A 319 -9.31 -18.19 24.85
N ILE A 320 -9.64 -16.97 24.41
CA ILE A 320 -8.89 -15.74 24.72
C ILE A 320 -9.79 -14.69 25.38
N ALA A 321 -10.94 -14.41 24.77
CA ALA A 321 -11.93 -13.45 25.22
C ALA A 321 -12.74 -13.98 26.41
N SER A 322 -13.33 -13.09 27.21
CA SER A 322 -14.26 -13.50 28.28
C SER A 322 -15.61 -13.95 27.72
N LYS A 323 -16.00 -13.42 26.56
CA LYS A 323 -17.22 -13.77 25.85
C LYS A 323 -17.09 -13.46 24.37
N VAL A 324 -17.57 -14.39 23.53
CA VAL A 324 -17.63 -14.22 22.07
C VAL A 324 -19.08 -14.20 21.62
N THR A 325 -19.50 -13.11 20.97
CA THR A 325 -20.84 -12.99 20.36
C THR A 325 -20.73 -13.19 18.86
N LEU A 326 -21.19 -14.34 18.36
CA LEU A 326 -21.24 -14.62 16.92
C LEU A 326 -22.55 -14.06 16.33
N VAL A 327 -22.42 -13.06 15.45
CA VAL A 327 -23.53 -12.37 14.80
C VAL A 327 -23.66 -12.87 13.37
N HIS A 328 -24.80 -13.49 13.06
CA HIS A 328 -25.10 -14.03 11.72
C HIS A 328 -26.49 -13.60 11.26
N ARG A 329 -26.61 -13.34 9.95
CA ARG A 329 -27.85 -12.86 9.32
C ARG A 329 -28.86 -13.97 9.00
N ARG A 330 -28.54 -15.24 9.26
CA ARG A 330 -29.43 -16.40 9.03
C ARG A 330 -29.46 -17.31 10.25
N ASP A 331 -30.40 -18.25 10.25
CA ASP A 331 -30.57 -19.32 11.22
C ASP A 331 -29.58 -20.49 11.05
N LYS A 332 -28.87 -20.56 9.91
CA LYS A 332 -27.91 -21.62 9.58
C LYS A 332 -26.59 -21.06 9.06
N PHE A 333 -25.48 -21.63 9.54
CA PHE A 333 -24.13 -21.39 9.02
C PHE A 333 -23.94 -22.08 7.66
N LYS A 334 -23.19 -21.46 6.74
CA LYS A 334 -22.93 -21.98 5.40
C LYS A 334 -21.49 -21.70 4.97
N ALA A 335 -20.76 -22.75 4.61
CA ALA A 335 -19.48 -22.65 3.92
C ALA A 335 -19.69 -22.25 2.45
N GLU A 336 -19.02 -21.20 1.97
CA GLU A 336 -18.88 -20.92 0.55
C GLU A 336 -17.41 -20.69 0.22
N ALA A 337 -16.92 -21.34 -0.85
CA ALA A 337 -15.55 -21.23 -1.31
C ALA A 337 -15.34 -19.99 -2.19
N ILE A 338 -14.15 -19.40 -2.12
CA ILE A 338 -13.65 -18.44 -3.11
C ILE A 338 -13.15 -19.24 -4.32
N LEU A 339 -13.60 -18.88 -5.52
CA LEU A 339 -13.68 -19.77 -6.70
C LEU A 339 -12.57 -19.59 -7.76
N ILE A 340 -11.50 -18.81 -7.51
CA ILE A 340 -10.53 -18.46 -8.56
C ILE A 340 -9.79 -19.68 -9.13
N PHE A 341 -9.42 -20.65 -8.29
CA PHE A 341 -8.75 -21.89 -8.70
C PHE A 341 -9.69 -23.10 -8.78
N ALA A 342 -10.99 -22.88 -8.55
CA ALA A 342 -11.98 -23.95 -8.50
C ALA A 342 -12.10 -24.65 -9.86
N GLY A 343 -11.99 -25.98 -9.85
CA GLY A 343 -11.98 -26.80 -11.07
C GLY A 343 -10.62 -26.88 -11.77
N GLN A 344 -9.60 -26.16 -11.28
CA GLN A 344 -8.21 -26.29 -11.75
C GLN A 344 -7.31 -27.00 -10.73
N LEU A 345 -7.52 -26.72 -9.44
CA LEU A 345 -6.80 -27.34 -8.32
C LEU A 345 -7.77 -27.98 -7.33
N ASP A 346 -7.28 -28.97 -6.59
CA ASP A 346 -7.98 -29.48 -5.41
C ASP A 346 -8.03 -28.38 -4.33
N MET A 347 -9.23 -28.14 -3.80
CA MET A 347 -9.51 -27.08 -2.83
C MET A 347 -10.44 -27.57 -1.72
N GLU A 348 -10.24 -27.06 -0.51
CA GLU A 348 -11.13 -27.29 0.64
C GLU A 348 -11.46 -25.95 1.30
N GLY A 349 -12.74 -25.64 1.46
CA GLY A 349 -13.17 -24.39 2.10
C GLY A 349 -12.73 -23.10 1.38
N GLY A 350 -12.33 -23.18 0.11
CA GLY A 350 -11.75 -22.06 -0.64
C GLY A 350 -10.23 -21.92 -0.53
N TYR A 351 -9.56 -22.82 0.18
CA TYR A 351 -8.10 -22.89 0.29
C TYR A 351 -7.55 -23.97 -0.64
N ILE A 352 -6.35 -23.75 -1.18
CA ILE A 352 -5.67 -24.72 -2.05
C ILE A 352 -5.14 -25.86 -1.18
N ILE A 353 -5.44 -27.10 -1.55
CA ILE A 353 -4.89 -28.28 -0.88
C ILE A 353 -3.45 -28.49 -1.36
N THR A 354 -2.54 -28.58 -0.40
CA THR A 354 -1.12 -28.90 -0.63
C THR A 354 -0.76 -30.26 -0.03
N GLN A 355 0.33 -30.87 -0.52
CA GLN A 355 0.75 -32.22 -0.13
C GLN A 355 1.10 -32.34 1.36
N MET A 356 1.65 -31.28 1.97
CA MET A 356 2.08 -31.25 3.36
C MET A 356 3.05 -32.40 3.73
N GLY A 357 3.18 -32.70 5.03
CA GLY A 357 3.97 -33.82 5.52
C GLY A 357 5.47 -33.53 5.71
N ARG A 358 6.27 -34.60 5.87
CA ARG A 358 7.70 -34.54 6.22
C ARG A 358 8.63 -35.10 5.13
N ALA A 359 8.09 -35.42 3.96
CA ALA A 359 8.81 -36.09 2.88
C ALA A 359 9.39 -35.12 1.82
N GLY A 360 9.31 -33.80 2.06
CA GLY A 360 9.58 -32.77 1.04
C GLY A 360 8.40 -32.58 0.09
N ASN A 361 8.47 -31.58 -0.79
CA ASN A 361 7.40 -31.24 -1.74
C ASN A 361 6.09 -30.82 -1.06
N ALA A 362 6.17 -30.31 0.17
CA ALA A 362 5.01 -30.07 1.04
C ALA A 362 4.08 -28.98 0.49
N THR A 363 4.60 -28.06 -0.32
CA THR A 363 3.83 -26.96 -0.91
C THR A 363 3.20 -27.31 -2.26
N ALA A 364 3.48 -28.49 -2.80
CA ALA A 364 2.94 -28.91 -4.10
C ALA A 364 1.44 -29.09 -4.04
N THR A 365 0.77 -28.65 -5.11
CA THR A 365 -0.66 -28.78 -5.31
C THR A 365 -1.01 -30.05 -6.09
N SER A 366 -2.29 -30.26 -6.37
CA SER A 366 -2.78 -31.30 -7.28
C SER A 366 -2.20 -31.26 -8.71
N VAL A 367 -1.58 -30.14 -9.13
CA VAL A 367 -0.99 -29.98 -10.46
C VAL A 367 0.55 -29.93 -10.37
N PRO A 368 1.28 -30.84 -11.05
CA PRO A 368 2.74 -30.84 -11.05
C PRO A 368 3.37 -29.54 -11.57
N GLY A 369 4.31 -28.99 -10.80
CA GLY A 369 4.95 -27.70 -11.09
C GLY A 369 4.16 -26.49 -10.58
N VAL A 370 3.02 -26.70 -9.90
CA VAL A 370 2.26 -25.64 -9.23
C VAL A 370 2.33 -25.85 -7.72
N PHE A 371 2.77 -24.82 -7.01
CA PHE A 371 2.94 -24.78 -5.56
C PHE A 371 2.07 -23.67 -4.96
N ALA A 372 1.70 -23.78 -3.69
CA ALA A 372 0.95 -22.74 -2.98
C ALA A 372 1.61 -22.38 -1.65
N ALA A 373 1.59 -21.09 -1.28
CA ALA A 373 2.22 -20.56 -0.07
C ALA A 373 1.41 -19.44 0.58
N GLY A 374 1.52 -19.33 1.90
CA GLY A 374 0.78 -18.37 2.72
C GLY A 374 -0.70 -18.67 2.83
N ASP A 375 -1.46 -17.62 3.18
CA ASP A 375 -2.87 -17.74 3.56
C ASP A 375 -3.77 -18.39 2.49
N VAL A 376 -3.36 -18.45 1.23
CA VAL A 376 -4.14 -19.12 0.15
C VAL A 376 -4.26 -20.64 0.38
N GLN A 377 -3.36 -21.24 1.16
CA GLN A 377 -3.39 -22.66 1.54
C GLN A 377 -3.51 -22.90 3.06
N ASP A 378 -3.33 -21.87 3.88
CA ASP A 378 -3.33 -21.96 5.34
C ASP A 378 -4.55 -21.25 5.93
N HIS A 379 -5.55 -22.02 6.34
CA HIS A 379 -6.73 -21.50 7.05
C HIS A 379 -6.56 -21.45 8.56
N ILE A 380 -5.48 -22.06 9.10
CA ILE A 380 -5.29 -22.27 10.54
C ILE A 380 -4.46 -21.14 11.15
N TYR A 381 -3.24 -20.91 10.66
CA TYR A 381 -2.31 -19.99 11.33
C TYR A 381 -2.46 -18.55 10.83
N ARG A 382 -2.39 -18.34 9.51
CA ARG A 382 -2.60 -17.04 8.85
C ARG A 382 -1.75 -15.91 9.49
N GLN A 383 -0.46 -16.16 9.66
CA GLN A 383 0.49 -15.19 10.22
C GLN A 383 1.52 -14.79 9.17
N ALA A 384 2.05 -13.57 9.29
CA ALA A 384 3.15 -13.09 8.45
C ALA A 384 4.33 -14.07 8.41
N ILE A 385 4.72 -14.59 9.58
CA ILE A 385 5.86 -15.50 9.73
C ILE A 385 5.59 -16.89 9.17
N THR A 386 4.37 -17.43 9.30
CA THR A 386 4.02 -18.73 8.72
C THR A 386 3.89 -18.63 7.20
N SER A 387 3.35 -17.50 6.71
CA SER A 387 3.33 -17.16 5.28
C SER A 387 4.74 -17.03 4.69
N ALA A 388 5.65 -16.32 5.35
CA ALA A 388 7.04 -16.23 4.91
C ALA A 388 7.74 -17.60 4.92
N GLY A 389 7.48 -18.44 5.94
CA GLY A 389 8.02 -19.79 6.04
C GLY A 389 7.57 -20.70 4.89
N THR A 390 6.27 -20.74 4.61
CA THR A 390 5.74 -21.53 3.49
C THR A 390 6.15 -20.98 2.12
N GLY A 391 6.38 -19.66 1.99
CA GLY A 391 6.98 -19.05 0.80
C GLY A 391 8.39 -19.56 0.51
N CYS A 392 9.23 -19.65 1.56
CA CYS A 392 10.56 -20.28 1.46
C CYS A 392 10.47 -21.75 1.01
N MET A 393 9.57 -22.52 1.62
CA MET A 393 9.37 -23.93 1.25
C MET A 393 8.97 -24.08 -0.23
N ALA A 394 8.07 -23.22 -0.73
CA ALA A 394 7.61 -23.25 -2.11
C ALA A 394 8.71 -22.97 -3.12
N ALA A 395 9.62 -22.04 -2.81
CA ALA A 395 10.78 -21.77 -3.67
C ALA A 395 11.71 -22.99 -3.77
N LEU A 396 11.98 -23.67 -2.65
CA LEU A 396 12.84 -24.86 -2.62
C LEU A 396 12.18 -26.08 -3.27
N ASP A 397 10.87 -26.22 -3.16
CA ASP A 397 10.11 -27.27 -3.85
C ASP A 397 10.08 -27.01 -5.37
N ALA A 398 9.95 -25.75 -5.79
CA ALA A 398 10.03 -25.36 -7.20
C ALA A 398 11.42 -25.55 -7.81
N GLU A 399 12.49 -25.18 -7.08
CA GLU A 399 13.89 -25.44 -7.47
C GLU A 399 14.09 -26.94 -7.79
N ARG A 400 13.72 -27.81 -6.85
CA ARG A 400 13.83 -29.27 -7.03
C ARG A 400 12.97 -29.83 -8.15
N TYR A 401 11.89 -29.15 -8.52
CA TYR A 401 11.05 -29.52 -9.64
C TYR A 401 11.70 -29.16 -10.97
N LEU A 402 12.33 -27.97 -11.05
CA LEU A 402 13.01 -27.47 -12.25
C LEU A 402 14.36 -28.16 -12.50
N ASP A 403 15.01 -28.66 -11.45
CA ASP A 403 16.28 -29.43 -11.57
C ASP A 403 16.11 -30.82 -12.18
N LYS A 404 14.87 -31.32 -12.35
CA LYS A 404 14.55 -32.63 -12.93
C LYS A 404 14.15 -32.50 -14.39
#